data_AF-A0A7S0CEY2-F1
#
_entry.id   AF-A0A7S0CEY2-F1
#
_cell.length_a   1.000
_cell.length_b   1.000
_cell.length_c   1.000
_cell.angle_alpha   90.00
_cell.angle_beta   90.00
_cell.angle_gamma   90.00
#
_symmetry.space_group_name_H-M   'P 1'
#
loop_
_entity.id
_entity.type
_entity.pdbx_description
1 polymer ?
#
loop_
_entity_poly.entity_id
_entity_poly.type
_entity_poly.pdbx_seq_one_letter_code
_entity_poly.pdbx_strand_id
1 'polypeptide(L)'
;MLGLLKSERKIWVTNVPGVILGCYYAYEYRKYCPRNAANLPGTFSQHVNAIFFIAIFTLLAAFGLSREAAASLVGMEGVVFCVLLFSSPLAAMRSVIQTKSAKSIPLPFTLVSILNCTLWSVVGVIEMNDIMVYAPNLLGLLASVAQLALITIYGTSKSSPAKYKEEGSVFLP
;
A
#
# COMPACT_ATOMS: atom_id res chain seq x y z
N MET A 1 6.13 -2.57 -16.60
CA MET A 1 7.04 -3.27 -17.54
C MET A 1 6.72 -4.76 -17.67
N LEU A 2 6.52 -5.50 -16.57
CA LEU A 2 6.20 -6.94 -16.59
C LEU A 2 5.08 -7.33 -17.58
N GLY A 3 3.93 -6.65 -17.54
CA GLY A 3 2.82 -6.91 -18.46
C GLY A 3 3.17 -6.69 -19.94
N LEU A 4 4.10 -5.79 -20.26
CA LEU A 4 4.58 -5.61 -21.65
C LEU A 4 5.51 -6.75 -22.06
N LEU A 5 6.39 -7.18 -21.16
CA LEU A 5 7.31 -8.30 -21.39
C LEU A 5 6.59 -9.64 -21.54
N LYS A 6 5.46 -9.84 -20.83
CA LYS A 6 4.64 -11.05 -20.96
C LYS A 6 3.53 -10.95 -22.01
N SER A 7 3.39 -9.83 -22.73
CA SER A 7 2.22 -9.54 -23.59
C SER A 7 0.87 -9.57 -22.86
N GLU A 8 0.88 -9.45 -21.53
CA GLU A 8 -0.29 -9.52 -20.68
C GLU A 8 -0.94 -8.14 -20.51
N ARG A 9 -1.93 -7.87 -21.37
CA ARG A 9 -2.62 -6.57 -21.42
C ARG A 9 -3.26 -6.18 -20.10
N LYS A 10 -3.85 -7.16 -19.42
CA LYS A 10 -4.56 -6.98 -18.16
C LYS A 10 -3.66 -6.36 -17.09
N ILE A 11 -2.39 -6.76 -17.04
CA ILE A 11 -1.45 -6.29 -16.03
C ILE A 11 -1.11 -4.81 -16.26
N TRP A 12 -0.76 -4.40 -17.48
CA TRP A 12 -0.29 -3.02 -17.66
C TRP A 12 -1.43 -2.00 -17.71
N VAL A 13 -2.60 -2.35 -18.25
CA VAL A 13 -3.75 -1.42 -18.33
C VAL A 13 -4.25 -1.00 -16.96
N THR A 14 -4.31 -1.92 -15.98
CA THR A 14 -4.77 -1.60 -14.62
C THR A 14 -3.77 -0.77 -13.82
N ASN A 15 -2.50 -0.81 -14.18
CA ASN A 15 -1.44 -0.05 -13.50
C ASN A 15 -1.27 1.38 -14.05
N VAL A 16 -1.71 1.65 -15.30
CA VAL A 16 -1.61 2.99 -15.92
C VAL A 16 -2.30 4.09 -15.09
N PRO A 17 -3.57 3.93 -14.64
CA PRO A 17 -4.20 4.92 -13.77
C PRO A 17 -3.41 5.15 -12.47
N GLY A 18 -2.83 4.09 -11.91
CA GLY A 18 -2.01 4.17 -10.70
C GLY A 18 -0.75 5.02 -10.90
N VAL A 19 -0.07 4.89 -12.04
CA VAL A 19 1.08 5.73 -12.40
C VAL A 19 0.66 7.20 -12.55
N ILE A 20 -0.45 7.46 -13.25
CA ILE A 20 -0.96 8.83 -13.45
C ILE A 20 -1.28 9.49 -12.11
N LEU A 21 -2.04 8.79 -11.25
CA LEU A 21 -2.38 9.28 -9.92
C LEU A 21 -1.16 9.43 -9.02
N GLY A 22 -0.20 8.49 -9.08
CA GLY A 22 1.05 8.57 -8.34
C GLY A 22 1.87 9.80 -8.71
N CYS A 23 1.99 10.10 -10.01
CA CYS A 23 2.65 11.31 -10.50
C CYS A 23 1.92 12.58 -10.03
N TYR A 24 0.58 12.59 -10.09
CA TYR A 24 -0.23 13.70 -9.61
C TYR A 24 -0.04 13.94 -8.11
N TYR A 25 -0.13 12.89 -7.28
CA TYR A 25 0.09 13.01 -5.84
C TYR A 25 1.51 13.44 -5.50
N ALA A 26 2.53 12.98 -6.21
CA ALA A 26 3.92 13.42 -6.02
C ALA A 26 4.10 14.91 -6.36
N TYR A 27 3.41 15.40 -7.41
CA TYR A 27 3.42 16.81 -7.78
C TYR A 27 2.73 17.68 -6.71
N GLU A 28 1.53 17.30 -6.27
CA GLU A 28 0.81 17.99 -5.20
C GLU A 28 1.64 18.00 -3.90
N TYR A 29 2.22 16.86 -3.53
CA TYR A 29 3.10 16.75 -2.37
C TYR A 29 4.27 17.73 -2.44
N ARG A 30 4.96 17.82 -3.59
CA ARG A 30 6.06 18.78 -3.78
C ARG A 30 5.60 20.23 -3.64
N LYS A 31 4.40 20.55 -4.10
CA LYS A 31 3.87 21.92 -4.08
C LYS A 31 3.50 22.38 -2.67
N TYR A 32 2.92 21.49 -1.86
CA TYR A 32 2.35 21.88 -0.56
C TYR A 32 3.15 21.39 0.66
N CYS A 33 4.09 20.46 0.51
CA CYS A 33 4.90 19.99 1.64
C CYS A 33 5.97 21.01 2.03
N PRO A 34 6.01 21.46 3.30
CA PRO A 34 7.09 22.31 3.80
C PRO A 34 8.45 21.59 3.71
N ARG A 35 9.48 22.26 3.18
CA ARG A 35 10.82 21.68 2.97
C ARG A 35 11.49 21.12 4.25
N ASN A 36 11.06 21.56 5.43
CA ASN A 36 11.62 21.19 6.73
C ASN A 36 10.67 20.35 7.60
N ALA A 37 9.71 19.61 7.00
CA ALA A 37 8.83 18.76 7.80
C ALA A 37 9.64 17.65 8.53
N ALA A 38 9.45 17.55 9.85
CA ALA A 38 10.27 16.68 10.72
C ALA A 38 10.18 15.17 10.43
N ASN A 39 9.15 14.73 9.71
CA ASN A 39 8.86 13.32 9.43
C ASN A 39 8.98 12.96 7.93
N LEU A 40 9.71 13.75 7.14
CA LEU A 40 9.96 13.46 5.73
C LEU A 40 10.81 12.16 5.61
N PRO A 41 10.35 11.12 4.89
CA PRO A 41 11.08 9.86 4.72
C PRO A 41 12.24 9.99 3.71
N GLY A 42 13.00 11.07 3.80
CA GLY A 42 14.01 11.50 2.83
C GLY A 42 13.62 12.76 2.07
N THR A 43 14.50 13.18 1.18
CA THR A 43 14.28 14.34 0.30
C THR A 43 13.56 13.92 -0.98
N PHE A 44 12.77 14.82 -1.55
CA PHE A 44 12.11 14.60 -2.84
C PHE A 44 13.11 14.19 -3.94
N SER A 45 14.29 14.81 -3.98
CA SER A 45 15.36 14.49 -4.94
C SER A 45 15.86 13.05 -4.79
N GLN A 46 15.96 12.52 -3.56
CA GLN A 46 16.33 11.12 -3.33
C GLN A 46 15.27 10.16 -3.89
N HIS A 47 13.98 10.46 -3.71
CA HIS A 47 12.91 9.63 -4.27
C HIS A 47 12.91 9.67 -5.81
N VAL A 48 13.07 10.85 -6.41
CA VAL A 48 13.18 10.98 -7.89
C VAL A 48 14.39 10.21 -8.42
N ASN A 49 15.56 10.35 -7.78
CA ASN A 49 16.75 9.62 -8.16
C ASN A 49 16.55 8.11 -8.04
N ALA A 50 15.93 7.63 -6.96
CA ALA A 50 15.64 6.20 -6.78
C ALA A 50 14.72 5.67 -7.90
N ILE A 51 13.60 6.37 -8.19
CA ILE A 51 12.68 6.00 -9.27
C ILE A 51 13.39 5.99 -10.62
N PHE A 52 14.27 6.97 -10.88
CA PHE A 52 15.06 7.04 -12.10
C PHE A 52 16.01 5.86 -12.26
N PHE A 53 16.76 5.50 -11.20
CA PHE A 53 17.67 4.35 -11.25
C PHE A 53 16.91 3.02 -11.42
N ILE A 54 15.78 2.86 -10.73
CA ILE A 54 14.90 1.69 -10.90
C ILE A 54 14.42 1.62 -12.35
N ALA A 55 13.88 2.71 -12.90
CA ALA A 55 13.38 2.75 -14.27
C ALA A 55 14.48 2.43 -15.29
N ILE A 56 15.69 2.99 -15.14
CA ILE A 56 16.82 2.67 -16.00
C ILE A 56 17.19 1.19 -15.90
N PHE A 57 17.30 0.65 -14.69
CA PHE A 57 17.61 -0.76 -14.48
C PHE A 57 16.58 -1.67 -15.17
N THR A 58 15.29 -1.40 -14.98
CA THR A 58 14.19 -2.11 -15.64
C THR A 58 14.27 -2.02 -17.17
N LEU A 59 14.61 -0.84 -17.71
CA LEU A 59 14.75 -0.65 -19.18
C LEU A 59 15.97 -1.38 -19.73
N LEU A 60 17.12 -1.30 -19.05
CA LEU A 60 18.33 -2.02 -19.43
C LEU A 60 18.10 -3.53 -19.43
N ALA A 61 17.42 -4.06 -18.42
CA ALA A 61 17.02 -5.47 -18.38
C ALA A 61 16.11 -5.84 -19.56
N ALA A 62 15.14 -4.99 -19.89
CA ALA A 62 14.18 -5.26 -20.95
C ALA A 62 14.78 -5.24 -22.37
N PHE A 63 15.78 -4.39 -22.62
CA PHE A 63 16.43 -4.29 -23.93
C PHE A 63 17.73 -5.10 -24.03
N GLY A 64 18.34 -5.48 -22.91
CA GLY A 64 19.62 -6.16 -22.85
C GLY A 64 19.55 -7.67 -22.58
N LEU A 65 18.41 -8.21 -22.15
CA LEU A 65 18.23 -9.64 -21.86
C LEU A 65 17.23 -10.30 -22.81
N SER A 66 17.19 -11.64 -22.83
CA SER A 66 16.10 -12.37 -23.46
C SER A 66 14.77 -12.01 -22.79
N ARG A 67 13.66 -12.14 -23.52
CA ARG A 67 12.34 -11.74 -23.04
C ARG A 67 11.94 -12.48 -21.75
N GLU A 68 12.31 -13.75 -21.66
CA GLU A 68 12.08 -14.62 -20.51
C GLU A 68 12.91 -14.18 -19.30
N ALA A 69 14.20 -13.91 -19.51
CA ALA A 69 15.09 -13.45 -18.45
C ALA A 69 14.68 -12.06 -17.93
N ALA A 70 14.33 -11.15 -18.84
CA ALA A 70 13.80 -9.84 -18.49
C ALA A 70 12.48 -9.95 -17.70
N ALA A 71 11.56 -10.81 -18.13
CA ALA A 71 10.28 -10.99 -17.45
C ALA A 71 10.46 -11.54 -16.02
N SER A 72 11.39 -12.49 -15.82
CA SER A 72 11.72 -13.01 -14.49
C SER A 72 12.34 -11.95 -13.60
N LEU A 73 13.32 -11.19 -14.09
CA LEU A 73 14.01 -10.16 -13.32
C LEU A 73 13.08 -9.02 -12.92
N VAL A 74 12.34 -8.47 -13.88
CA VAL A 74 11.36 -7.40 -13.65
C VAL A 74 10.18 -7.88 -12.80
N GLY A 75 9.81 -9.16 -12.93
CA GLY A 75 8.80 -9.79 -12.07
C GLY A 75 9.24 -9.84 -10.60
N MET A 76 10.46 -10.30 -10.36
CA MET A 76 11.05 -10.35 -9.03
C MET A 76 11.21 -8.96 -8.41
N GLU A 77 11.65 -7.99 -9.22
CA GLU A 77 11.71 -6.57 -8.83
C GLU A 77 10.33 -6.08 -8.34
N GLY A 78 9.27 -6.36 -9.10
CA GLY A 78 7.90 -6.03 -8.72
C GLY A 78 7.46 -6.68 -7.40
N VAL A 79 7.78 -7.97 -7.20
CA VAL A 79 7.48 -8.68 -5.94
C VAL A 79 8.20 -8.04 -4.75
N VAL A 80 9.48 -7.67 -4.90
CA VAL A 80 10.24 -6.97 -3.85
C VAL A 80 9.56 -5.65 -3.49
N PHE A 81 9.13 -4.85 -4.48
CA PHE A 81 8.40 -3.61 -4.21
C PHE A 81 7.05 -3.84 -3.54
N CYS A 82 6.31 -4.87 -3.94
CA CYS A 82 5.07 -5.25 -3.26
C CYS A 82 5.31 -5.58 -1.77
N VAL A 83 6.38 -6.32 -1.46
CA VAL A 83 6.74 -6.63 -0.06
C VAL A 83 7.12 -5.36 0.71
N LEU A 84 7.92 -4.46 0.12
CA LEU A 84 8.28 -3.19 0.75
C LEU A 84 7.04 -2.33 1.04
N LEU A 85 6.07 -2.31 0.12
CA LEU A 85 4.80 -1.60 0.27
C LEU A 85 3.98 -2.11 1.47
N PHE A 86 4.12 -3.37 1.88
CA PHE A 86 3.44 -3.90 3.07
C PHE A 86 3.91 -3.28 4.38
N SER A 87 5.04 -2.58 4.39
CA SER A 87 5.47 -1.80 5.56
C SER A 87 4.40 -0.78 6.00
N SER A 88 3.66 -0.20 5.05
CA SER A 88 2.61 0.79 5.33
C SER A 88 1.40 0.20 6.08
N PRO A 89 0.68 -0.83 5.58
CA PRO A 89 -0.41 -1.44 6.31
C PRO A 89 0.05 -2.07 7.63
N LEU A 90 1.27 -2.62 7.72
CA LEU A 90 1.82 -3.13 8.99
C LEU A 90 1.97 -2.00 10.03
N ALA A 91 2.49 -0.84 9.63
CA ALA A 91 2.59 0.33 10.50
C ALA A 91 1.20 0.82 10.95
N ALA A 92 0.21 0.80 10.05
CA ALA A 92 -1.17 1.14 10.38
C ALA A 92 -1.77 0.15 11.40
N MET A 93 -1.59 -1.16 11.21
CA MET A 93 -2.05 -2.19 12.15
C MET A 93 -1.40 -2.02 13.54
N ARG A 94 -0.09 -1.73 13.58
CA ARG A 94 0.61 -1.42 14.83
C ARG A 94 -0.02 -0.22 15.54
N SER A 95 -0.31 0.84 14.81
CA SER A 95 -0.98 2.04 15.35
C SER A 95 -2.34 1.70 15.95
N VAL A 96 -3.16 0.88 15.28
CA VAL A 96 -4.46 0.45 15.80
C VAL A 96 -4.33 -0.36 17.08
N ILE A 97 -3.38 -1.29 17.15
CA ILE A 97 -3.16 -2.12 18.35
C ILE A 97 -2.73 -1.27 19.54
N GLN A 98 -1.89 -0.27 19.31
CA GLN A 98 -1.39 0.65 20.34
C GLN A 98 -2.46 1.65 20.80
N THR A 99 -3.20 2.24 19.86
CA THR A 99 -4.22 3.26 20.15
C THR A 99 -5.58 2.68 20.50
N LYS A 100 -5.76 1.36 20.32
CA LYS A 100 -7.03 0.65 20.49
C LYS A 100 -8.17 1.26 19.66
N SER A 101 -7.84 1.87 18.52
CA SER A 101 -8.79 2.53 17.63
C SER A 101 -8.37 2.34 16.18
N ALA A 102 -9.30 1.88 15.34
CA ALA A 102 -9.06 1.67 13.91
C ALA A 102 -9.23 2.93 13.05
N LYS A 103 -9.24 4.12 13.64
CA LYS A 103 -9.49 5.39 12.94
C LYS A 103 -8.46 5.68 11.82
N SER A 104 -7.24 5.17 11.93
CA SER A 104 -6.20 5.33 10.92
C SER A 104 -6.39 4.44 9.69
N ILE A 105 -7.31 3.47 9.72
CA ILE A 105 -7.56 2.52 8.64
C ILE A 105 -8.96 2.75 8.07
N PRO A 106 -9.10 3.30 6.85
CA PRO A 106 -10.41 3.49 6.23
C PRO A 106 -11.03 2.14 5.84
N LEU A 107 -12.25 1.87 6.32
CA LEU A 107 -13.00 0.65 5.96
C LEU A 107 -13.24 0.51 4.45
N PRO A 108 -13.68 1.55 3.70
CA PRO A 108 -13.89 1.42 2.25
C PRO A 108 -12.62 1.02 1.51
N PHE A 109 -11.47 1.59 1.88
CA PHE A 109 -10.18 1.24 1.30
C PHE A 109 -9.80 -0.22 1.57
N THR A 110 -10.04 -0.69 2.80
CA THR A 110 -9.77 -2.09 3.19
C THR A 110 -10.63 -3.06 2.38
N LEU A 111 -11.93 -2.80 2.23
CA LEU A 111 -12.84 -3.65 1.47
C LEU A 111 -12.49 -3.71 -0.02
N VAL A 112 -12.19 -2.56 -0.64
CA VAL A 112 -11.72 -2.51 -2.04
C VAL A 112 -10.41 -3.26 -2.20
N SER A 113 -9.50 -3.16 -1.22
CA SER A 113 -8.23 -3.90 -1.23
C SER A 113 -8.43 -5.42 -1.17
N ILE A 114 -9.34 -5.92 -0.32
CA ILE A 114 -9.71 -7.34 -0.26
C ILE A 114 -10.22 -7.82 -1.63
N LEU A 115 -11.16 -7.08 -2.23
CA LEU A 115 -11.72 -7.43 -3.53
C LEU A 115 -10.64 -7.45 -4.61
N ASN A 116 -9.82 -6.40 -4.68
CA ASN A 116 -8.73 -6.30 -5.65
C ASN A 116 -7.74 -7.46 -5.50
N CYS A 117 -7.25 -7.72 -4.28
CA CYS A 117 -6.27 -8.77 -4.02
C CYS A 117 -6.86 -10.16 -4.29
N THR A 118 -8.13 -10.39 -3.99
CA THR A 118 -8.83 -11.65 -4.30
C THR A 118 -8.91 -11.86 -5.80
N LEU A 119 -9.38 -10.86 -6.55
CA LEU A 119 -9.51 -10.94 -8.00
C LEU A 119 -8.15 -11.20 -8.68
N TRP A 120 -7.10 -10.49 -8.28
CA TRP A 120 -5.77 -10.70 -8.85
C TRP A 120 -5.12 -12.03 -8.44
N SER A 121 -5.41 -12.52 -7.23
CA SER A 121 -4.97 -13.87 -6.83
C SER A 121 -5.64 -14.93 -7.69
N VAL A 122 -6.96 -14.82 -7.91
CA VAL A 122 -7.72 -15.76 -8.76
C VAL A 122 -7.24 -15.71 -10.20
N VAL A 123 -7.11 -14.52 -10.80
CA VAL A 123 -6.60 -14.35 -12.18
C VAL A 123 -5.17 -14.88 -12.29
N GLY A 124 -4.31 -14.58 -11.32
CA GLY A 124 -2.92 -15.03 -11.30
C GLY A 124 -2.76 -16.55 -11.21
N VAL A 125 -3.65 -17.24 -10.48
CA VAL A 125 -3.63 -18.71 -10.34
C VAL A 125 -4.30 -19.39 -11.53
N ILE A 126 -5.54 -19.01 -11.87
CA ILE A 126 -6.38 -19.76 -12.80
C ILE A 126 -6.04 -19.43 -14.26
N GLU A 127 -5.87 -18.14 -14.57
CA GLU A 127 -5.72 -17.71 -15.96
C GLU A 127 -4.25 -17.59 -16.37
N MET A 128 -3.44 -16.96 -15.52
CA MET A 128 -2.05 -16.63 -15.88
C MET A 128 -1.03 -17.69 -15.45
N ASN A 129 -1.37 -18.53 -14.46
CA ASN A 129 -0.44 -19.44 -13.78
C ASN A 129 0.90 -18.74 -13.43
N ASP A 130 0.83 -17.53 -12.90
CA ASP A 130 1.97 -16.63 -12.70
C ASP A 130 2.18 -16.29 -11.22
N ILE A 131 3.19 -16.90 -10.61
CA ILE A 131 3.57 -16.69 -9.21
C ILE A 131 3.92 -15.24 -8.89
N MET A 132 4.46 -14.50 -9.85
CA MET A 132 4.81 -13.09 -9.66
C MET A 132 3.56 -12.21 -9.55
N VAL A 133 2.41 -12.72 -9.98
CA VAL A 133 1.11 -12.04 -9.87
C VAL A 133 0.35 -12.52 -8.64
N TYR A 134 0.13 -13.83 -8.47
CA TYR A 134 -0.76 -14.29 -7.39
C TYR A 134 -0.11 -14.22 -6.01
N ALA A 135 1.21 -14.44 -5.87
CA ALA A 135 1.86 -14.46 -4.56
C ALA A 135 1.80 -13.11 -3.82
N PRO A 136 2.17 -11.95 -4.43
CA PRO A 136 2.04 -10.67 -3.74
C PRO A 136 0.59 -10.30 -3.46
N ASN A 137 -0.36 -10.66 -4.34
CA ASN A 137 -1.77 -10.39 -4.11
C ASN A 137 -2.36 -11.23 -2.97
N LEU A 138 -1.93 -12.48 -2.81
CA LEU A 138 -2.33 -13.31 -1.68
C LEU A 138 -1.82 -12.73 -0.35
N LEU A 139 -0.57 -12.25 -0.31
CA LEU A 139 -0.04 -11.55 0.86
C LEU A 139 -0.81 -10.26 1.15
N GLY A 140 -1.17 -9.50 0.11
CA GLY A 140 -2.01 -8.31 0.23
C GLY A 140 -3.40 -8.64 0.80
N LEU A 141 -4.01 -9.73 0.33
CA LEU A 141 -5.28 -10.22 0.84
C LEU A 141 -5.21 -10.54 2.34
N LEU A 142 -4.18 -11.28 2.77
CA LEU A 142 -3.98 -11.59 4.18
C LEU A 142 -3.82 -10.33 5.03
N ALA A 143 -3.04 -9.35 4.55
CA ALA A 143 -2.87 -8.07 5.24
C ALA A 143 -4.18 -7.26 5.30
N SER A 144 -4.98 -7.24 4.24
CA SER A 144 -6.27 -6.54 4.23
C SER A 144 -7.32 -7.22 5.11
N VAL A 145 -7.34 -8.56 5.17
CA VAL A 145 -8.20 -9.32 6.10
C VAL A 145 -7.79 -9.04 7.55
N ALA A 146 -6.49 -9.00 7.85
CA ALA A 146 -6.00 -8.61 9.17
C ALA A 146 -6.42 -7.19 9.55
N GLN A 147 -6.35 -6.23 8.62
CA GLN A 147 -6.85 -4.87 8.83
C GLN A 147 -8.35 -4.83 9.11
N LEU A 148 -9.15 -5.61 8.35
CA LEU A 148 -10.59 -5.71 8.58
C LEU A 148 -10.90 -6.29 9.97
N ALA A 149 -10.18 -7.33 10.39
CA ALA A 149 -10.32 -7.90 11.73
C ALA A 149 -9.99 -6.88 12.83
N LEU A 150 -8.96 -6.04 12.63
CA LEU A 150 -8.65 -4.97 13.59
C LEU A 150 -9.74 -3.89 13.62
N ILE A 151 -10.33 -3.55 12.46
CA ILE A 151 -11.47 -2.62 12.40
C ILE A 151 -12.67 -3.17 13.18
N THR A 152 -12.97 -4.46 13.05
CA THR A 152 -14.12 -5.07 13.74
C THR A 152 -13.89 -5.20 15.25
N ILE A 153 -12.65 -5.52 15.68
CA ILE A 153 -12.31 -5.68 17.10
C ILE A 153 -12.24 -4.33 17.82
N TYR A 154 -11.55 -3.34 17.26
CA TYR A 154 -11.28 -2.06 17.94
C TYR A 154 -12.28 -0.96 17.60
N GLY A 155 -13.03 -1.10 16.51
CA GLY A 155 -13.96 -0.09 16.03
C GLY A 155 -13.27 1.21 15.59
N THR A 156 -14.04 2.07 14.94
CA THR A 156 -13.58 3.39 14.47
C THR A 156 -13.96 4.54 15.41
N SER A 157 -14.79 4.26 16.42
CA SER A 157 -15.31 5.25 17.36
C SER A 157 -14.40 5.42 18.58
N LYS A 158 -14.27 6.64 19.08
CA LYS A 158 -13.77 6.89 20.44
C LYS A 158 -14.89 6.53 21.41
N SER A 159 -14.99 5.29 21.87
CA SER A 159 -15.70 5.02 23.13
C SER A 159 -14.80 5.43 24.29
N SER A 160 -14.79 6.71 24.60
CA SER A 160 -14.51 7.15 25.97
C SER A 160 -15.79 7.70 26.56
N PRO A 161 -16.56 6.91 27.32
CA PRO A 161 -17.46 7.44 28.32
C PRO A 161 -17.16 6.83 29.69
N ALA A 162 -16.43 7.56 30.54
CA ALA A 162 -16.35 7.38 32.00
C ALA A 162 -15.41 8.45 32.58
N LYS A 163 -15.76 9.32 33.54
CA LYS A 163 -16.96 9.57 34.33
C LYS A 163 -16.97 11.08 34.63
N TYR A 164 -18.11 11.75 34.52
CA TYR A 164 -18.35 12.93 35.37
C TYR A 164 -18.39 12.42 36.81
N LYS A 165 -17.40 12.79 37.62
CA LYS A 165 -17.59 12.83 39.07
C LYS A 165 -18.27 14.17 39.36
N GLU A 166 -19.58 14.17 39.41
CA GLU A 166 -20.27 15.10 40.31
C GLU A 166 -19.90 14.65 41.73
N GLU A 167 -18.86 15.25 42.30
CA GLU A 167 -18.74 15.28 43.75
C GLU A 167 -19.62 16.42 44.24
N GLY A 168 -20.63 16.01 45.01
CA GLY A 168 -21.81 16.79 45.32
C GLY A 168 -21.54 18.08 46.08
N SER A 169 -22.51 18.96 45.92
CA SER A 169 -22.95 19.94 46.90
C SER A 169 -22.77 19.45 48.34
N VAL A 170 -21.84 20.05 49.09
CA VAL A 170 -21.88 20.13 50.55
C VAL A 170 -21.42 21.53 50.96
N PHE A 171 -22.42 22.37 51.27
CA PHE A 171 -22.43 23.49 52.20
C PHE A 171 -21.49 24.71 51.98
N LEU A 172 -22.16 25.84 51.70
CA LEU A 172 -21.78 27.19 52.15
C LEU A 172 -21.60 27.21 53.68
N PRO A 173 -20.73 28.07 54.20
CA PRO A 173 -21.23 29.32 54.78
C PRO A 173 -20.76 30.58 54.07
#